data_AF-A0A9W9YLR0-F1
#
_entry.id   AF-A0A9W9YLR0-F1
#
_cell.length_a   1.000
_cell.length_b   1.000
_cell.length_c   1.000
_cell.angle_alpha   90.00
_cell.angle_beta   90.00
_cell.angle_gamma   90.00
#
_symmetry.space_group_name_H-M   'P 1'
#
loop_
_entity.id
_entity.type
_entity.pdbx_description
1 polymer ?
#
loop_
_entity_poly.entity_id
_entity_poly.type
_entity_poly.pdbx_seq_one_letter_code
_entity_poly.pdbx_strand_id
1 'polypeptide(L)'
;MAGAEHGNTEADVGEGRMAASDTELFSKSLKIQSKRFYVDVKQNRRGKFIKIAEVSINRSAPKREEEATEESGNLMSESIRGPNNRMYYLDLKENNRGKFLKINQTGTYGRGGRTNIAVPAQGIVDIRNALSEVLEEYGSEEEEVASDLPPSREQRVEQKRFYLMLVAIQEECI
;
A
#
# COMPACT_ATOMS: atom_id res chain seq x y z
N MET A 1 1.22 -58.62 -40.46
CA MET A 1 0.08 -58.95 -39.57
C MET A 1 0.62 -58.96 -38.16
N ALA A 2 0.16 -58.23 -37.16
CA ALA A 2 -0.84 -57.19 -36.94
C ALA A 2 -0.23 -56.32 -35.80
N GLY A 3 -0.37 -54.99 -35.76
CA GLY A 3 -1.62 -54.31 -35.48
C GLY A 3 -1.95 -54.41 -33.99
N ALA A 4 -1.54 -53.43 -33.18
CA ALA A 4 -2.16 -53.14 -31.89
C ALA A 4 -1.87 -51.68 -31.50
N GLU A 5 -2.93 -50.89 -31.62
CA GLU A 5 -3.13 -49.49 -31.31
C GLU A 5 -3.08 -49.08 -29.82
N HIS A 6 -2.62 -47.84 -29.62
CA HIS A 6 -3.05 -46.78 -28.68
C HIS A 6 -3.80 -47.14 -27.38
N GLY A 7 -3.17 -46.78 -26.26
CA GLY A 7 -3.83 -46.50 -24.98
C GLY A 7 -3.28 -45.20 -24.38
N ASN A 8 -3.97 -44.10 -24.66
CA ASN A 8 -3.73 -42.76 -24.12
C ASN A 8 -3.91 -42.77 -22.59
N THR A 9 -2.91 -42.34 -21.82
CA THR A 9 -3.09 -42.00 -20.40
C THR A 9 -2.73 -40.53 -20.24
N GLU A 10 -3.75 -39.70 -20.45
CA GLU A 10 -3.78 -38.31 -20.01
C GLU A 10 -3.87 -38.31 -18.49
N ALA A 11 -2.70 -38.29 -17.83
CA ALA A 11 -2.60 -38.02 -16.42
C ALA A 11 -2.38 -36.51 -16.24
N ASP A 12 -3.49 -35.85 -15.95
CA ASP A 12 -3.64 -34.78 -14.96
C ASP A 12 -2.72 -33.56 -15.16
N VAL A 13 -3.29 -32.55 -15.81
CA VAL A 13 -2.84 -31.16 -15.74
C VAL A 13 -2.87 -30.78 -14.27
N GLY A 14 -1.71 -30.83 -13.62
CA GLY A 14 -1.50 -30.28 -12.29
C GLY A 14 -1.87 -28.80 -12.33
N GLU A 15 -3.11 -28.50 -11.96
CA GLU A 15 -3.63 -27.18 -11.72
C GLU A 15 -2.61 -26.47 -10.84
N GLY A 16 -1.99 -25.44 -11.44
CA GLY A 16 -1.13 -24.54 -10.71
C GLY A 16 -1.89 -24.11 -9.48
N ARG A 17 -1.31 -24.37 -8.31
CA ARG A 17 -1.62 -23.62 -7.10
C ARG A 17 -1.41 -22.15 -7.44
N MET A 18 -2.43 -21.49 -7.98
CA MET A 18 -2.57 -20.06 -7.96
C MET A 18 -2.75 -19.72 -6.48
N ALA A 19 -1.61 -19.62 -5.78
CA ALA A 19 -1.53 -18.87 -4.55
C ALA A 19 -2.22 -17.54 -4.86
N ALA A 20 -3.38 -17.28 -4.23
CA ALA A 20 -4.24 -16.15 -4.52
C ALA A 20 -3.39 -14.89 -4.73
N SER A 21 -3.11 -14.60 -5.99
CA SER A 21 -2.17 -13.55 -6.37
C SER A 21 -2.95 -12.27 -6.33
N ASP A 22 -2.48 -11.30 -5.53
CA ASP A 22 -3.10 -9.98 -5.48
C ASP A 22 -3.32 -9.46 -6.90
N THR A 23 -4.56 -9.08 -7.24
CA THR A 23 -4.90 -8.55 -8.56
C THR A 23 -4.28 -7.17 -8.70
N GLU A 24 -3.51 -6.92 -9.76
CA GLU A 24 -2.96 -5.60 -10.02
C GLU A 24 -4.00 -4.75 -10.75
N LEU A 25 -4.36 -3.61 -10.13
CA LEU A 25 -5.33 -2.66 -10.67
C LEU A 25 -4.64 -1.52 -11.43
N PHE A 26 -3.50 -1.07 -10.92
CA PHE A 26 -2.73 0.03 -11.50
C PHE A 26 -1.25 -0.16 -11.18
N SER A 27 -0.37 0.25 -12.09
CA SER A 27 1.08 0.31 -11.82
C SER A 27 1.70 1.53 -12.48
N LYS A 28 2.48 2.28 -11.70
CA LYS A 28 3.24 3.44 -12.16
C LYS A 28 4.69 3.33 -11.71
N SER A 29 5.62 3.64 -12.62
CA SER A 29 7.04 3.69 -12.29
C SER A 29 7.56 5.12 -12.29
N LEU A 30 8.26 5.51 -11.22
CA LEU A 30 8.91 6.80 -11.06
C LEU A 30 10.42 6.60 -11.03
N LYS A 31 11.15 7.29 -11.91
CA LYS A 31 12.62 7.29 -11.89
C LYS A 31 13.10 8.52 -11.12
N ILE A 32 13.74 8.30 -9.97
CA ILE A 32 14.26 9.37 -9.12
C ILE A 32 15.75 9.08 -8.89
N GLN A 33 16.62 9.96 -9.40
CA GLN A 33 18.07 9.77 -9.41
C GLN A 33 18.47 8.40 -9.99
N SER A 34 19.23 7.60 -9.23
CA SER A 34 19.67 6.23 -9.58
C SER A 34 18.73 5.13 -9.10
N LYS A 35 17.52 5.49 -8.65
CA LYS A 35 16.49 4.58 -8.15
C LYS A 35 15.25 4.64 -9.05
N ARG A 36 14.55 3.52 -9.13
CA ARG A 36 13.24 3.39 -9.74
C ARG A 36 12.26 2.91 -8.68
N PHE A 37 11.20 3.69 -8.48
CA PHE A 37 10.12 3.38 -7.57
C PHE A 37 8.94 2.86 -8.39
N TYR A 38 8.32 1.79 -7.90
CA TYR A 38 7.07 1.26 -8.45
C TYR A 38 5.98 1.54 -7.44
N VAL A 39 4.89 2.15 -7.88
CA VAL A 39 3.68 2.42 -7.10
C VAL A 39 2.57 1.60 -7.74
N ASP A 40 2.23 0.48 -7.11
CA ASP A 40 1.23 -0.45 -7.61
C ASP A 40 -0.02 -0.39 -6.74
N VAL A 41 -1.20 -0.25 -7.35
CA VAL A 41 -2.47 -0.50 -6.70
C VAL A 41 -2.82 -1.96 -6.92
N LYS A 42 -3.03 -2.69 -5.84
CA LYS A 42 -3.37 -4.11 -5.88
C LYS A 42 -4.60 -4.38 -5.04
N GLN A 43 -5.29 -5.47 -5.31
CA GLN A 43 -6.47 -5.91 -4.57
C GLN A 43 -6.25 -7.31 -4.04
N ASN A 44 -6.54 -7.49 -2.76
CA ASN A 44 -6.58 -8.80 -2.12
C ASN A 44 -7.95 -9.01 -1.46
N ARG A 45 -8.14 -10.16 -0.81
CA ARG A 45 -9.38 -10.49 -0.10
C ARG A 45 -9.75 -9.50 1.02
N ARG A 46 -8.82 -8.66 1.46
CA ARG A 46 -9.02 -7.66 2.52
C ARG A 46 -9.28 -6.25 1.96
N GLY A 47 -9.33 -6.10 0.64
CA GLY A 47 -9.54 -4.83 -0.05
C GLY A 47 -8.37 -4.40 -0.92
N LYS A 48 -8.45 -3.16 -1.42
CA LYS A 48 -7.40 -2.52 -2.22
C LYS A 48 -6.28 -2.00 -1.33
N PHE A 49 -5.05 -2.03 -1.85
CA PHE A 49 -3.87 -1.51 -1.16
C PHE A 49 -2.83 -1.00 -2.16
N ILE A 50 -2.05 -0.01 -1.74
CA ILE A 50 -0.92 0.51 -2.51
C ILE A 50 0.35 -0.18 -2.02
N LYS A 51 1.14 -0.71 -2.96
CA LYS A 51 2.47 -1.27 -2.72
C LYS A 51 3.51 -0.37 -3.38
N ILE A 52 4.45 0.12 -2.58
CA ILE A 52 5.60 0.89 -3.08
C ILE A 52 6.84 0.01 -3.01
N ALA A 53 7.55 -0.13 -4.12
CA ALA A 53 8.83 -0.85 -4.20
C ALA A 53 9.94 0.06 -4.68
N GLU A 54 11.14 -0.10 -4.13
CA GLU A 54 12.35 0.61 -4.53
C GLU A 54 13.32 -0.37 -5.22
N VAL A 55 13.81 0.02 -6.40
CA VAL A 55 14.82 -0.73 -7.15
C VAL A 55 15.97 0.19 -7.57
N SER A 56 17.20 -0.16 -7.20
CA SER A 56 18.40 0.51 -7.72
C SER A 56 18.59 0.18 -9.20
N ILE A 57 18.80 1.20 -10.03
CA ILE A 57 18.99 1.04 -11.49
C ILE A 57 20.34 0.36 -11.78
N ASN A 58 21.31 0.54 -10.88
CA ASN A 58 22.62 -0.11 -10.95
C ASN A 58 22.61 -1.35 -10.05
N ARG A 59 22.29 -2.52 -10.62
CA ARG A 59 22.25 -3.81 -9.88
C ARG A 59 23.61 -4.29 -9.36
N SER A 60 24.71 -3.69 -9.83
CA SER A 60 26.08 -3.99 -9.39
C SER A 60 26.52 -3.20 -8.16
N ALA A 61 25.78 -2.16 -7.76
CA ALA A 61 26.02 -1.55 -6.47
C ALA A 61 25.47 -2.51 -5.41
N PRO A 62 26.26 -2.93 -4.41
CA PRO A 62 25.71 -3.68 -3.29
C PRO A 62 24.50 -2.90 -2.76
N LYS A 63 23.45 -3.62 -2.31
CA LYS A 63 22.51 -3.07 -1.31
C LYS A 63 23.39 -2.73 -0.11
N ARG A 64 24.08 -1.57 -0.16
CA ARG A 64 24.60 -0.94 1.02
C ARG A 64 23.33 -0.70 1.82
N GLU A 65 23.11 -1.56 2.81
CA GLU A 65 22.52 -1.11 4.06
C GLU A 65 23.08 0.29 4.23
N GLU A 66 22.21 1.30 4.16
CA GLU A 66 22.61 2.66 4.48
C GLU A 66 23.15 2.55 5.90
N GLU A 67 24.47 2.30 6.01
CA GLU A 67 25.22 2.39 7.24
C GLU A 67 24.77 3.73 7.76
N ALA A 68 24.11 3.70 8.91
CA ALA A 68 23.75 4.89 9.62
C ALA A 68 25.10 5.51 10.03
N THR A 69 25.77 6.18 9.09
CA THR A 69 26.91 7.01 9.41
C THR A 69 26.35 8.00 10.42
N GLU A 70 26.98 8.06 11.57
CA GLU A 70 26.56 8.89 12.72
C GLU A 70 26.45 10.38 12.35
N GLU A 71 26.92 10.75 11.14
CA GLU A 71 26.74 12.07 10.50
C GLU A 71 25.34 12.33 9.92
N SER A 72 24.50 11.30 9.72
CA SER A 72 23.17 11.50 9.12
C SER A 72 22.14 11.97 10.15
N GLY A 73 22.08 13.29 10.33
CA GLY A 73 21.11 13.95 11.20
C GLY A 73 19.67 13.71 10.74
N ASN A 74 18.81 13.28 11.67
CA ASN A 74 17.37 13.35 11.49
C ASN A 74 16.96 14.83 11.54
N LEU A 75 16.41 15.34 10.45
CA LEU A 75 15.88 16.70 10.34
C LEU A 75 14.44 16.78 10.86
N MET A 76 13.63 15.76 10.55
CA MET A 76 12.23 15.67 10.95
C MET A 76 11.84 14.20 11.06
N SER A 77 11.01 13.86 12.03
CA SER A 77 10.45 12.52 12.18
C SER A 77 8.95 12.64 12.41
N GLU A 78 8.18 11.84 11.69
CA GLU A 78 6.72 11.76 11.82
C GLU A 78 6.31 10.28 11.95
N SER A 79 5.19 10.01 12.63
CA SER A 79 4.69 8.65 12.79
C SER A 79 3.20 8.56 12.49
N ILE A 80 2.85 7.63 11.61
CA ILE A 80 1.46 7.38 11.22
C ILE A 80 1.07 6.00 11.71
N ARG A 81 -0.03 5.93 12.46
CA ARG A 81 -0.68 4.66 12.79
C ARG A 81 -1.63 4.28 11.65
N GLY A 82 -1.28 3.25 10.91
CA GLY A 82 -2.12 2.68 9.88
C GLY A 82 -3.02 1.53 10.37
N PRO A 83 -3.68 0.83 9.45
CA PRO A 83 -4.58 -0.28 9.76
C PRO A 83 -3.87 -1.40 10.55
N ASN A 84 -4.61 -2.06 11.44
CA ASN A 84 -4.11 -3.13 12.32
C ASN A 84 -2.95 -2.72 13.23
N ASN A 85 -2.92 -1.45 13.66
CA ASN A 85 -1.85 -0.91 14.51
C ASN A 85 -0.45 -1.01 13.87
N ARG A 86 -0.40 -1.04 12.53
CA ARG A 86 0.87 -0.95 11.79
C ARG A 86 1.39 0.47 11.92
N MET A 87 2.65 0.60 12.30
CA MET A 87 3.29 1.91 12.44
C MET A 87 4.12 2.18 11.19
N TYR A 88 3.97 3.40 10.68
CA TYR A 88 4.78 3.95 9.61
C TYR A 88 5.59 5.09 10.21
N TYR A 89 6.91 4.96 10.21
CA TYR A 89 7.83 6.02 10.61
C TYR A 89 8.39 6.69 9.37
N LEU A 90 8.34 8.01 9.33
CA LEU A 90 8.78 8.84 8.24
C LEU A 90 9.87 9.79 8.77
N ASP A 91 11.12 9.49 8.45
CA ASP A 91 12.28 10.25 8.92
C ASP A 91 12.90 11.02 7.75
N LEU A 92 12.78 12.36 7.74
CA LEU A 92 13.55 13.21 6.85
C LEU A 92 14.97 13.30 7.40
N LYS A 93 15.93 12.82 6.63
CA LYS A 93 17.35 12.75 6.99
C LYS A 93 18.19 13.51 5.98
N GLU A 94 19.34 13.98 6.43
CA GLU A 94 20.38 14.57 5.58
C GLU A 94 21.66 13.74 5.69
N ASN A 95 22.35 13.51 4.58
CA ASN A 95 23.66 12.87 4.55
C ASN A 95 24.54 13.54 3.47
N ASN A 96 25.76 13.04 3.29
CA ASN A 96 26.74 13.58 2.32
C ASN A 96 26.27 13.50 0.86
N ARG A 97 25.19 12.76 0.56
CA ARG A 97 24.56 12.67 -0.77
C ARG A 97 23.34 13.60 -0.91
N GLY A 98 22.92 14.25 0.18
CA GLY A 98 21.79 15.18 0.24
C GLY A 98 20.69 14.71 1.19
N LYS A 99 19.50 15.30 1.02
CA LYS A 99 18.32 15.04 1.86
C LYS A 99 17.47 13.92 1.29
N PHE A 100 16.93 13.08 2.16
CA PHE A 100 16.07 11.96 1.79
C PHE A 100 15.07 11.66 2.90
N LEU A 101 13.90 11.15 2.51
CA LEU A 101 12.86 10.68 3.42
C LEU A 101 12.94 9.15 3.53
N LYS A 102 13.21 8.66 4.73
CA LYS A 102 13.21 7.24 5.04
C LYS A 102 11.84 6.84 5.59
N ILE A 103 11.18 5.90 4.93
CA ILE A 103 9.88 5.38 5.34
C ILE A 103 10.09 3.96 5.83
N ASN A 104 9.80 3.71 7.11
CA ASN A 104 9.89 2.40 7.74
C ASN A 104 8.48 1.92 8.11
N GLN A 105 8.10 0.74 7.64
CA GLN A 105 6.88 0.06 8.06
C GLN A 105 7.21 -1.03 9.08
N THR A 106 6.52 -1.04 10.21
CA THR A 106 6.64 -2.16 11.16
C THR A 106 5.86 -3.37 10.67
N GLY A 107 6.44 -4.55 10.90
CA GLY A 107 5.74 -5.81 10.71
C GLY A 107 4.49 -5.88 11.57
N THR A 108 3.45 -6.55 11.07
CA THR A 108 2.28 -6.86 11.90
C THR A 108 2.68 -7.98 12.86
N TYR A 109 2.64 -7.72 14.18
CA TYR A 109 2.79 -8.68 15.27
C TYR A 109 3.70 -9.88 14.97
N GLY A 110 5.02 -9.67 14.97
CA GLY A 110 6.02 -10.76 14.96
C GLY A 110 6.09 -11.64 13.70
N ARG A 111 5.17 -11.51 12.74
CA ARG A 111 5.13 -12.31 11.49
C ARG A 111 5.52 -11.55 10.22
N GLY A 112 5.70 -10.23 10.30
CA GLY A 112 6.08 -9.40 9.15
C GLY A 112 7.51 -8.89 9.26
N GLY A 113 8.31 -9.06 8.20
CA GLY A 113 9.60 -8.37 8.07
C GLY A 113 9.41 -6.85 8.10
N ARG A 114 10.39 -6.12 8.66
CA ARG A 114 10.45 -4.66 8.52
C ARG A 114 10.76 -4.34 7.06
N THR A 115 9.93 -3.52 6.44
CA THR A 115 10.17 -3.04 5.07
C THR A 115 10.47 -1.55 5.16
N ASN A 116 11.50 -1.10 4.45
CA ASN A 116 11.84 0.31 4.36
C ASN A 116 12.09 0.71 2.90
N ILE A 117 11.92 2.00 2.65
CA ILE A 117 12.31 2.67 1.41
C ILE A 117 12.96 4.01 1.75
N ALA A 118 13.87 4.48 0.91
CA ALA A 118 14.56 5.76 1.06
C ALA A 118 14.37 6.60 -0.20
N VAL A 119 13.51 7.61 -0.09
CA VAL A 119 13.09 8.51 -1.17
C VAL A 119 13.95 9.77 -1.16
N PRO A 120 14.70 10.09 -2.23
CA PRO A 120 15.41 11.36 -2.32
C PRO A 120 14.45 12.56 -2.26
N ALA A 121 14.83 13.63 -1.56
CA ALA A 121 13.96 14.78 -1.36
C ALA A 121 13.46 15.40 -2.67
N GLN A 122 14.26 15.35 -3.74
CA GLN A 122 13.85 15.86 -5.07
C GLN A 122 12.64 15.13 -5.65
N GLY A 123 12.42 13.87 -5.31
CA GLY A 123 11.33 13.05 -5.85
C GLY A 123 10.12 12.90 -4.92
N ILE A 124 10.11 13.56 -3.76
CA ILE A 124 8.97 13.49 -2.82
C ILE A 124 7.70 14.06 -3.47
N VAL A 125 7.83 15.15 -4.23
CA VAL A 125 6.70 15.76 -4.94
C VAL A 125 6.12 14.80 -5.97
N ASP A 126 6.97 14.07 -6.70
CA ASP A 126 6.53 13.10 -7.70
C ASP A 126 5.78 11.93 -7.06
N ILE A 127 6.29 11.40 -5.93
CA ILE A 127 5.59 10.35 -5.18
C ILE A 127 4.25 10.87 -4.65
N ARG A 128 4.22 12.09 -4.10
CA ARG A 128 2.97 12.71 -3.63
C ARG A 128 1.96 12.79 -4.77
N ASN A 129 2.36 13.33 -5.92
CA ASN A 129 1.45 13.50 -7.06
C ASN A 129 0.95 12.15 -7.58
N ALA A 130 1.81 11.13 -7.65
CA ALA A 130 1.41 9.77 -8.05
C ALA A 130 0.44 9.13 -7.04
N LEU A 131 0.63 9.37 -5.74
CA LEU A 131 -0.31 8.92 -4.72
C LEU A 131 -1.64 9.67 -4.80
N SER A 132 -1.63 10.99 -5.05
CA SER A 132 -2.85 11.78 -5.24
C SER A 132 -3.68 11.27 -6.41
N GLU A 133 -3.07 11.05 -7.57
CA GLU A 133 -3.71 10.47 -8.76
C GLU A 133 -4.35 9.11 -8.46
N VAL A 134 -3.61 8.23 -7.78
CA VAL A 134 -4.12 6.91 -7.36
C VAL A 134 -5.29 7.04 -6.37
N LEU A 135 -5.22 7.99 -5.43
CA LEU A 135 -6.28 8.19 -4.44
C LEU A 135 -7.54 8.82 -5.06
N GLU A 136 -7.40 9.64 -6.09
CA GLU A 136 -8.53 10.20 -6.83
C GLU A 136 -9.26 9.13 -7.65
N GLU A 137 -8.52 8.20 -8.26
CA GLU A 137 -9.08 7.16 -9.13
C GLU A 137 -9.52 5.90 -8.37
N TYR A 138 -8.75 5.46 -7.36
CA TYR A 138 -8.97 4.20 -6.63
C TYR A 138 -9.29 4.39 -5.14
N GLY A 139 -9.24 5.62 -4.63
CA GLY A 139 -9.61 5.93 -3.23
C GLY A 139 -11.11 6.12 -3.03
N SER A 140 -11.87 6.25 -4.12
CA SER A 140 -13.32 6.41 -4.19
C SER A 140 -14.00 5.08 -4.54
N GLU A 141 -13.85 4.10 -3.64
CA GLU A 141 -14.85 3.06 -3.49
C GLU A 141 -15.28 3.05 -2.02
N GLU A 142 -15.95 4.14 -1.61
CA GLU A 142 -17.16 3.90 -0.86
C GLU A 142 -18.01 3.02 -1.79
N GLU A 143 -18.19 1.76 -1.41
CA GLU A 143 -19.38 1.04 -1.84
C GLU A 143 -20.53 2.02 -1.62
N GLU A 144 -21.13 2.46 -2.72
CA GLU A 144 -22.18 3.45 -2.78
C GLU A 144 -23.39 2.91 -2.00
N VAL A 145 -23.35 3.03 -0.67
CA VAL A 145 -24.53 2.93 0.19
C VAL A 145 -24.98 4.35 0.49
N ALA A 146 -25.10 5.16 -0.57
CA ALA A 146 -25.75 6.46 -0.53
C ALA A 146 -27.14 6.32 -1.14
N SER A 147 -28.13 5.86 -0.36
CA SER A 147 -29.50 6.28 -0.66
C SER A 147 -30.50 6.27 0.51
N ASP A 148 -30.31 5.49 1.59
CA ASP A 148 -31.37 5.35 2.62
C ASP A 148 -30.97 5.75 4.06
N LEU A 149 -29.91 6.54 4.22
CA LEU A 149 -29.48 7.00 5.54
C LEU A 149 -30.13 8.35 5.91
N PRO A 150 -30.88 8.45 7.03
CA PRO A 150 -31.55 9.68 7.41
C PRO A 150 -30.55 10.80 7.75
N PRO A 151 -30.93 12.08 7.54
CA PRO A 151 -30.03 13.21 7.74
C PRO A 151 -29.54 13.30 9.18
N SER A 152 -28.25 13.61 9.34
CA SER A 152 -27.60 13.76 10.65
C SER A 152 -28.34 14.77 11.52
N ARG A 153 -28.65 14.39 12.76
CA ARG A 153 -29.39 15.24 13.69
C ARG A 153 -28.41 15.93 14.65
N GLU A 154 -28.37 17.26 14.61
CA GLU A 154 -27.63 18.05 15.59
C GLU A 154 -28.47 18.21 16.86
N GLN A 155 -27.88 17.94 18.02
CA GLN A 155 -28.50 18.17 19.31
C GLN A 155 -27.59 19.00 20.21
N ARG A 156 -28.17 20.02 20.82
CA ARG A 156 -27.50 20.92 21.77
C ARG A 156 -27.89 20.54 23.18
N VAL A 157 -26.88 20.33 24.03
CA VAL A 157 -27.04 20.20 25.48
C VAL A 157 -26.04 21.15 26.13
N GLU A 158 -26.57 22.07 26.95
CA GLU A 158 -25.84 23.21 27.52
C GLU A 158 -25.10 24.05 26.44
N GLN A 159 -23.79 24.27 26.58
CA GLN A 159 -22.95 25.01 25.62
C GLN A 159 -22.24 24.11 24.60
N LYS A 160 -22.57 22.81 24.53
CA LYS A 160 -21.91 21.87 23.62
C LYS A 160 -22.88 21.35 22.55
N ARG A 161 -22.36 21.25 21.34
CA ARG A 161 -23.04 20.69 20.17
C ARG A 161 -22.59 19.25 19.98
N PHE A 162 -23.55 18.36 19.75
CA PHE A 162 -23.32 16.96 19.44
C PHE A 162 -23.97 16.64 18.09
N TYR A 163 -23.23 15.94 17.23
CA TYR A 163 -23.70 15.49 15.92
C TYR A 163 -23.99 13.99 16.01
N LEU A 164 -25.26 13.62 15.87
CA LEU A 164 -25.69 12.23 15.89
C LEU A 164 -25.94 11.81 14.44
N MET A 165 -25.05 10.95 13.94
CA MET A 165 -25.20 10.29 12.65
C MET A 165 -25.80 8.91 12.92
N LEU A 166 -27.05 8.69 12.48
CA LEU A 166 -27.78 7.43 12.65
C LEU A 166 -27.56 6.58 11.41
N VAL A 167 -27.05 5.36 11.60
CA VAL A 167 -26.93 4.35 10.53
C VAL A 167 -28.28 3.62 10.39
N ALA A 168 -28.88 3.65 9.21
CA ALA A 168 -30.06 2.92 8.75
C ALA A 168 -29.67 1.45 8.49
N ILE A 169 -30.28 0.49 9.19
CA ILE A 169 -31.49 -0.31 8.88
C ILE A 169 -31.22 -1.46 7.89
N GLN A 170 -31.65 -2.68 8.27
CA GLN A 170 -32.35 -3.57 7.33
C GLN A 170 -33.33 -4.45 8.12
N GLU A 171 -34.60 -4.07 8.17
CA GLU A 171 -35.70 -4.93 8.61
C GLU A 171 -36.55 -5.23 7.36
N GLU A 172 -36.60 -6.51 6.96
CA GLU A 172 -37.45 -7.00 5.88
C GLU A 172 -38.91 -7.14 6.35
N CYS A 173 -39.83 -6.82 5.42
CA CYS A 173 -41.28 -6.88 5.54
C CYS A 173 -41.86 -8.21 6.06
N ILE A 174 -42.95 -8.11 6.83
CA ILE A 174 -44.20 -8.83 6.59
C ILE A 174 -45.37 -7.85 6.73
#